data_AF-A0A9P5XE12-F1
#
_entry.id   AF-A0A9P5XE12-F1
#
_cell.length_a   1.000
_cell.length_b   1.000
_cell.length_c   1.000
_cell.angle_alpha   90.00
_cell.angle_beta   90.00
_cell.angle_gamma   90.00
#
_symmetry.space_group_name_H-M   'P 1'
#
loop_
_entity.id
_entity.type
_entity.pdbx_description
1 polymer ?
#
loop_
_entity_poly.entity_id
_entity_poly.type
_entity_poly.pdbx_seq_one_letter_code
_entity_poly.pdbx_strand_id
1 'polypeptide(L)'
;MTISITDYGTALNSQLPITVGNFIGAFLTGSCATLGTICFVLLSSKTQAGNPKRRLLLQIYLLALTSAVVGYSLIQFIITNIYAIFRPHSFAELGDILDHKLSIPVNLFQALVIWLSDGLLVWRCYKVHKALSEDGPSLWDRVSWAIPAALWAINFVIGLVTCAIRTGKLADPLQATLFICNALTNIYGTFFITIRLLQHRQMARACLGDKVPVARYHRIMSILLESAAINVPIAIFAAVGNLASVDSPLWAIVFSIVFPSQALTTILIIYQVARGRAVSEQSREELTLVMSDRSRDNHENGHKPFKHNTEELVIIR
;
A
#
# COMPACT_ATOMS: atom_id res chain seq x y z
N MET A 1 -3.10 43.54 -31.46
CA MET A 1 -2.59 42.43 -30.64
C MET A 1 -2.64 41.18 -31.51
N THR A 2 -1.57 40.91 -32.26
CA THR A 2 -1.45 39.75 -33.15
C THR A 2 -0.82 38.62 -32.36
N ILE A 3 -1.63 37.65 -31.93
CA ILE A 3 -1.14 36.44 -31.28
C ILE A 3 -0.43 35.62 -32.36
N SER A 4 0.87 35.37 -32.19
CA SER A 4 1.66 34.62 -33.17
C SER A 4 1.28 33.14 -33.11
N ILE A 5 1.19 32.47 -34.27
CA ILE A 5 0.91 31.03 -34.37
C ILE A 5 1.94 30.19 -33.59
N THR A 6 3.16 30.71 -33.41
CA THR A 6 4.20 30.10 -32.56
C THR A 6 3.82 30.01 -31.08
N ASP A 7 3.01 30.93 -30.55
CA ASP A 7 2.59 30.92 -29.14
C ASP A 7 1.58 29.81 -28.84
N TYR A 8 0.80 29.39 -29.84
CA TYR A 8 -0.14 28.27 -29.70
C TYR A 8 0.58 26.92 -29.61
N GLY A 9 1.68 26.74 -30.34
CA GLY A 9 2.45 25.50 -30.33
C GLY A 9 3.15 25.23 -29.00
N THR A 10 3.71 26.27 -28.37
CA THR A 10 4.38 26.16 -27.06
C THR A 10 3.38 25.92 -25.94
N ALA A 11 2.21 26.57 -25.98
CA ALA A 11 1.12 26.34 -25.04
C ALA A 11 0.61 24.90 -25.10
N LEU A 12 0.40 24.35 -26.31
CA LEU A 12 -0.10 22.98 -26.49
C LEU A 12 0.88 21.93 -25.93
N ASN A 13 2.19 22.10 -26.18
CA ASN A 13 3.22 21.20 -25.67
C ASN A 13 3.32 21.18 -24.13
N SER A 14 2.98 22.29 -23.47
CA SER A 14 2.97 22.37 -21.99
C SER A 14 1.77 21.68 -21.36
N GLN A 15 0.63 21.58 -22.07
CA GLN A 15 -0.63 21.05 -21.54
C GLN A 15 -0.75 19.53 -21.66
N LEU A 16 -0.12 18.95 -22.68
CA LEU A 16 -0.16 17.50 -22.92
C LEU A 16 0.35 16.69 -21.70
N PRO A 17 1.51 16.99 -21.10
CA PRO A 17 2.02 16.28 -19.93
C PRO A 17 1.08 16.34 -18.73
N ILE A 18 0.52 17.52 -18.44
CA ILE A 18 -0.43 17.72 -17.34
C ILE A 18 -1.68 16.85 -17.56
N THR A 19 -2.20 16.85 -18.79
CA THR A 19 -3.39 16.06 -19.15
C THR A 19 -3.13 14.55 -19.01
N VAL A 20 -1.98 14.08 -19.49
CA VAL A 20 -1.57 12.67 -19.35
C VAL A 20 -1.41 12.30 -17.87
N GLY A 21 -0.75 13.14 -17.09
CA GLY A 21 -0.60 12.96 -15.64
C GLY A 21 -1.94 12.82 -14.93
N ASN A 22 -2.87 13.75 -15.19
CA ASN A 22 -4.21 13.74 -14.61
C ASN A 22 -5.02 12.50 -15.02
N PHE A 23 -4.92 12.07 -16.28
CA PHE A 23 -5.59 10.86 -16.74
C PHE A 23 -5.10 9.61 -16.00
N ILE A 24 -3.77 9.43 -15.91
CA ILE A 24 -3.18 8.29 -15.18
C ILE A 24 -3.51 8.38 -13.68
N GLY A 25 -3.39 9.57 -13.09
CA GLY A 25 -3.73 9.81 -11.69
C GLY A 25 -5.20 9.46 -11.39
N ALA A 26 -6.13 9.90 -12.24
CA ALA A 26 -7.55 9.57 -12.12
C ALA A 26 -7.82 8.07 -12.22
N PHE A 27 -7.17 7.38 -13.16
CA PHE A 27 -7.26 5.93 -13.29
C PHE A 27 -6.78 5.20 -12.03
N LEU A 28 -5.63 5.61 -11.48
CA LEU A 28 -5.09 5.04 -10.25
C LEU A 28 -6.00 5.32 -9.05
N THR A 29 -6.53 6.53 -8.91
CA THR A 29 -7.47 6.88 -7.84
C THR A 29 -8.77 6.09 -7.95
N GLY A 30 -9.31 5.90 -9.16
CA GLY A 30 -10.46 5.03 -9.40
C GLY A 30 -10.18 3.57 -9.04
N SER A 31 -8.98 3.08 -9.34
CA SER A 31 -8.51 1.75 -8.95
C SER A 31 -8.41 1.62 -7.42
N CYS A 32 -7.85 2.63 -6.73
CA CYS A 32 -7.80 2.71 -5.27
C CYS A 32 -9.19 2.68 -4.65
N ALA A 33 -10.13 3.47 -5.17
CA ALA A 33 -11.51 3.51 -4.67
C ALA A 33 -12.19 2.14 -4.84
N THR A 34 -12.08 1.54 -6.03
CA THR A 34 -12.69 0.23 -6.33
C THR A 34 -12.11 -0.88 -5.45
N LEU A 35 -10.78 -0.98 -5.36
CA LEU A 35 -10.11 -1.95 -4.49
C LEU A 35 -10.39 -1.69 -3.02
N GLY A 36 -10.46 -0.42 -2.61
CA GLY A 36 -10.84 -0.01 -1.27
C GLY A 36 -12.24 -0.51 -0.91
N THR A 37 -13.22 -0.34 -1.79
CA THR A 37 -14.59 -0.86 -1.60
C THR A 37 -14.61 -2.39 -1.53
N ILE A 38 -13.91 -3.08 -2.43
CA ILE A 38 -13.82 -4.55 -2.41
C ILE A 38 -13.21 -5.02 -1.08
N CYS A 39 -12.11 -4.41 -0.64
CA CYS A 39 -11.47 -4.73 0.63
C CYS A 39 -12.40 -4.46 1.82
N PHE A 40 -13.15 -3.36 1.78
CA PHE A 40 -14.11 -3.02 2.83
C PHE A 40 -15.22 -4.07 2.94
N VAL A 41 -15.78 -4.52 1.81
CA VAL A 41 -16.78 -5.59 1.75
C VAL A 41 -16.20 -6.90 2.27
N LEU A 42 -15.01 -7.30 1.81
CA LEU A 42 -14.33 -8.52 2.27
C LEU A 42 -14.05 -8.50 3.78
N LEU A 43 -13.65 -7.35 4.32
CA LEU A 43 -13.43 -7.17 5.76
C LEU A 43 -14.74 -7.08 6.55
N SER A 44 -15.84 -6.68 5.93
CA SER A 44 -17.15 -6.61 6.59
C SER A 44 -17.87 -7.95 6.62
N SER A 45 -17.50 -8.88 5.73
CA SER A 45 -18.11 -10.21 5.70
C SER A 45 -17.92 -10.91 7.05
N LYS A 46 -19.02 -11.45 7.59
CA LYS A 46 -19.09 -12.12 8.89
C LYS A 46 -18.31 -13.44 8.94
N THR A 47 -17.91 -13.96 7.77
CA THR A 47 -17.16 -15.22 7.64
C THR A 47 -15.81 -15.18 8.35
N GLN A 48 -15.25 -13.98 8.64
CA GLN A 48 -13.92 -13.89 9.26
C GLN A 48 -13.90 -14.18 10.76
N ALA A 49 -13.44 -15.37 11.16
CA ALA A 49 -13.26 -15.85 12.54
C ALA A 49 -12.04 -15.21 13.25
N GLY A 50 -11.93 -13.89 13.17
CA GLY A 50 -10.82 -13.10 13.71
C GLY A 50 -11.22 -12.11 14.80
N ASN A 51 -10.23 -11.46 15.41
CA ASN A 51 -10.46 -10.44 16.43
C ASN A 51 -11.23 -9.23 15.83
N PRO A 52 -12.45 -8.92 16.31
CA PRO A 52 -13.30 -7.88 15.73
C PRO A 52 -12.68 -6.48 15.85
N LYS A 53 -11.88 -6.21 16.90
CA LYS A 53 -11.20 -4.93 17.09
C LYS A 53 -10.17 -4.67 15.99
N ARG A 54 -9.39 -5.69 15.63
CA ARG A 54 -8.39 -5.60 14.55
C ARG A 54 -9.05 -5.38 13.19
N ARG A 55 -10.21 -6.00 12.98
CA ARG A 55 -11.01 -5.86 11.76
C ARG A 55 -11.54 -4.43 11.62
N LEU A 56 -12.16 -3.91 12.68
CA LEU A 56 -12.65 -2.53 12.72
C LEU A 56 -11.52 -1.52 12.49
N LEU A 57 -10.38 -1.69 13.15
CA LEU A 57 -9.21 -0.82 12.96
C LEU A 57 -8.75 -0.81 11.50
N LEU A 58 -8.70 -1.99 10.85
CA LEU A 58 -8.28 -2.09 9.45
C LEU A 58 -9.30 -1.46 8.49
N GLN A 59 -10.60 -1.57 8.79
CA GLN A 59 -11.66 -0.90 8.02
C GLN A 59 -11.59 0.62 8.15
N ILE A 60 -11.43 1.14 9.37
CA ILE A 60 -11.27 2.58 9.61
C ILE A 60 -10.02 3.09 8.89
N TYR A 61 -8.90 2.38 9.00
CA TYR A 61 -7.66 2.71 8.32
C TYR A 61 -7.84 2.74 6.79
N LEU A 62 -8.50 1.73 6.21
CA LEU A 62 -8.76 1.63 4.79
C LEU A 62 -9.68 2.76 4.29
N LEU A 63 -10.72 3.08 5.07
CA LEU A 63 -11.62 4.19 4.77
C LEU A 63 -10.87 5.53 4.82
N ALA A 64 -10.04 5.76 5.84
CA ALA A 64 -9.23 6.96 5.96
C ALA A 64 -8.27 7.13 4.78
N LEU A 65 -7.56 6.06 4.39
CA LEU A 65 -6.64 6.08 3.25
C LEU A 65 -7.36 6.34 1.93
N THR A 66 -8.48 5.65 1.69
CA THR A 66 -9.27 5.79 0.45
C THR A 66 -9.88 7.19 0.36
N SER A 67 -10.41 7.72 1.47
CA SER A 67 -10.92 9.09 1.53
C SER A 67 -9.82 10.12 1.31
N ALA A 68 -8.61 9.90 1.86
CA ALA A 68 -7.50 10.81 1.69
C ALA A 68 -7.01 10.89 0.23
N VAL A 69 -6.89 9.75 -0.46
CA VAL A 69 -6.46 9.73 -1.87
C VAL A 69 -7.53 10.31 -2.83
N VAL A 70 -8.81 10.03 -2.57
CA VAL A 70 -9.91 10.61 -3.34
C VAL A 70 -10.00 12.11 -3.10
N GLY A 71 -9.89 12.56 -1.83
CA GLY A 71 -9.89 13.97 -1.46
C GLY A 71 -8.73 14.74 -2.11
N TYR A 72 -7.51 14.17 -2.06
CA TYR A 72 -6.35 14.71 -2.77
C TYR A 72 -6.64 14.90 -4.27
N SER A 73 -7.11 13.84 -4.93
CA SER A 73 -7.33 13.84 -6.39
C SER A 73 -8.44 14.83 -6.80
N LEU A 74 -9.49 14.93 -5.98
CA LEU A 74 -10.57 15.89 -6.22
C LEU A 74 -10.07 17.33 -6.14
N ILE A 75 -9.25 17.66 -5.13
CA ILE A 75 -8.73 19.02 -5.00
C ILE A 75 -7.73 19.33 -6.13
N GLN A 76 -6.86 18.39 -6.50
CA GLN A 76 -5.96 18.56 -7.65
C GLN A 76 -6.72 18.80 -8.94
N PHE A 77 -7.81 18.05 -9.16
CA PHE A 77 -8.69 18.27 -10.30
C PHE A 77 -9.31 19.67 -10.28
N ILE A 78 -9.83 20.11 -9.13
CA ILE A 78 -10.40 21.46 -8.98
C ILE A 78 -9.35 22.53 -9.27
N ILE A 79 -8.16 22.44 -8.66
CA ILE A 79 -7.06 23.38 -8.86
C ILE A 79 -6.69 23.47 -10.34
N THR A 80 -6.50 22.32 -11.01
CA THR A 80 -6.11 22.29 -12.42
C THR A 80 -7.15 22.95 -13.32
N ASN A 81 -8.43 22.66 -13.10
CA ASN A 81 -9.51 23.25 -13.91
C ASN A 81 -9.65 24.76 -13.66
N ILE A 82 -9.47 25.22 -12.42
CA ILE A 82 -9.50 26.64 -12.09
C ILE A 82 -8.33 27.36 -12.75
N TYR A 83 -7.12 26.82 -12.68
CA TYR A 83 -5.97 27.39 -13.39
C TYR A 83 -6.21 27.44 -14.91
N ALA A 84 -6.81 26.40 -15.51
CA ALA A 84 -7.12 26.40 -16.94
C ALA A 84 -8.14 27.48 -17.34
N ILE A 85 -9.15 27.73 -16.51
CA ILE A 85 -10.24 28.69 -16.80
C ILE A 85 -9.80 30.14 -16.55
N PHE A 86 -9.13 30.42 -15.42
CA PHE A 86 -8.89 31.79 -14.96
C PHE A 86 -7.56 32.39 -15.43
N ARG A 87 -6.55 31.58 -15.78
CA ARG A 87 -5.23 32.06 -16.22
C ARG A 87 -5.24 32.92 -17.50
N PRO A 88 -6.10 32.68 -18.51
CA PRO A 88 -6.16 33.55 -19.70
C PRO A 88 -6.83 34.91 -19.44
N HIS A 89 -7.49 35.09 -18.30
CA HIS A 89 -8.32 36.26 -18.02
C HIS A 89 -7.66 37.15 -16.94
N SER A 90 -8.08 38.40 -16.84
CA SER A 90 -7.60 39.42 -15.88
C SER A 90 -7.81 39.08 -14.38
N PHE A 91 -8.12 37.83 -14.05
CA PHE A 91 -8.44 37.33 -12.72
C PHE A 91 -7.28 36.54 -12.08
N ALA A 92 -6.04 36.81 -12.46
CA ALA A 92 -4.86 36.16 -11.90
C ALA A 92 -4.83 36.24 -10.35
N GLU A 93 -5.21 37.39 -9.78
CA GLU A 93 -5.31 37.56 -8.32
C GLU A 93 -6.29 36.58 -7.65
N LEU A 94 -7.40 36.26 -8.31
CA LEU A 94 -8.36 35.29 -7.78
C LEU A 94 -7.80 33.87 -7.81
N GLY A 95 -7.01 33.54 -8.85
CA GLY A 95 -6.25 32.30 -8.93
C GLY A 95 -5.28 32.16 -7.76
N ASP A 96 -4.51 33.21 -7.46
CA ASP A 96 -3.55 33.23 -6.36
C ASP A 96 -4.23 33.12 -4.99
N ILE A 97 -5.38 33.78 -4.79
CA ILE A 97 -6.16 33.66 -3.55
C ILE A 97 -6.76 32.27 -3.39
N LEU A 98 -7.07 31.58 -4.49
CA LEU A 98 -7.66 30.26 -4.41
C LEU A 98 -6.62 29.16 -4.25
N ASP A 99 -5.50 29.24 -4.97
CA ASP A 99 -4.29 28.46 -4.68
C ASP A 99 -3.89 28.66 -3.21
N HIS A 100 -3.89 29.93 -2.80
CA HIS A 100 -4.12 30.46 -1.46
C HIS A 100 -4.77 29.48 -0.47
N LYS A 101 -6.06 29.30 -0.66
CA LYS A 101 -6.90 28.54 0.28
C LYS A 101 -6.81 27.03 0.09
N LEU A 102 -6.50 26.57 -1.12
CA LEU A 102 -6.50 25.14 -1.47
C LEU A 102 -5.16 24.44 -1.23
N SER A 103 -4.04 25.15 -1.11
CA SER A 103 -2.74 24.51 -0.87
C SER A 103 -2.68 23.76 0.47
N ILE A 104 -3.30 24.30 1.53
CA ILE A 104 -3.32 23.69 2.86
C ILE A 104 -4.00 22.31 2.82
N PRO A 105 -5.25 22.18 2.34
CA PRO A 105 -5.88 20.87 2.27
C PRO A 105 -5.15 19.93 1.30
N VAL A 106 -4.59 20.42 0.19
CA VAL A 106 -3.74 19.59 -0.70
C VAL A 106 -2.56 18.99 0.06
N ASN A 107 -1.77 19.82 0.73
CA ASN A 107 -0.58 19.39 1.47
C ASN A 107 -0.97 18.43 2.60
N LEU A 108 -2.09 18.70 3.27
CA LEU A 108 -2.62 17.83 4.31
C LEU A 108 -3.03 16.46 3.77
N PHE A 109 -3.79 16.39 2.67
CA PHE A 109 -4.18 15.10 2.09
C PHE A 109 -2.98 14.33 1.54
N GLN A 110 -2.03 15.03 0.91
CA GLN A 110 -0.74 14.46 0.51
C GLN A 110 -0.02 13.84 1.72
N ALA A 111 0.14 14.60 2.80
CA ALA A 111 0.81 14.15 4.00
C ALA A 111 0.08 12.95 4.63
N LEU A 112 -1.26 12.98 4.69
CA LEU A 112 -2.07 11.87 5.18
C LEU A 112 -1.87 10.59 4.36
N VAL A 113 -1.84 10.69 3.02
CA VAL A 113 -1.61 9.52 2.16
C VAL A 113 -0.23 8.90 2.43
N ILE A 114 0.82 9.72 2.54
CA ILE A 114 2.18 9.25 2.87
C ILE A 114 2.18 8.62 4.27
N TRP A 115 1.69 9.33 5.28
CA TRP A 115 1.75 8.89 6.68
C TRP A 115 0.99 7.60 6.92
N LEU A 116 -0.21 7.48 6.33
CA LEU A 116 -0.99 6.26 6.43
C LEU A 116 -0.24 5.13 5.74
N SER A 117 0.17 5.31 4.47
CA SER A 117 0.82 4.27 3.68
C SER A 117 2.10 3.75 4.34
N ASP A 118 3.00 4.66 4.71
CA ASP A 118 4.26 4.31 5.38
C ASP A 118 4.02 3.76 6.79
N GLY A 119 3.03 4.28 7.51
CA GLY A 119 2.67 3.80 8.85
C GLY A 119 2.27 2.32 8.84
N LEU A 120 1.58 1.86 7.79
CA LEU A 120 1.25 0.44 7.63
C LEU A 120 2.48 -0.41 7.31
N LEU A 121 3.43 0.12 6.54
CA LEU A 121 4.71 -0.53 6.26
C LEU A 121 5.55 -0.67 7.54
N VAL A 122 5.69 0.39 8.34
CA VAL A 122 6.37 0.34 9.64
C VAL A 122 5.69 -0.64 10.58
N TRP A 123 4.35 -0.62 10.66
CA TRP A 123 3.59 -1.58 11.45
C TRP A 123 3.85 -3.03 11.03
N ARG A 124 4.01 -3.28 9.73
CA ARG A 124 4.37 -4.62 9.22
C ARG A 124 5.78 -5.02 9.60
N CYS A 125 6.75 -4.13 9.48
CA CYS A 125 8.11 -4.38 9.96
C CYS A 125 8.10 -4.78 11.45
N TYR A 126 7.35 -4.03 12.25
CA TYR A 126 7.16 -4.34 13.68
C TYR A 126 6.50 -5.72 13.91
N LYS A 127 5.44 -6.05 13.16
CA LYS A 127 4.73 -7.33 13.31
C LYS A 127 5.57 -8.53 12.88
N VAL A 128 6.30 -8.41 11.78
CA VAL A 128 7.22 -9.46 11.31
C VAL A 128 8.32 -9.66 12.34
N HIS A 129 8.90 -8.58 12.86
CA HIS A 129 9.89 -8.65 13.92
C HIS A 129 9.34 -9.33 15.18
N LYS A 130 8.18 -8.90 15.67
CA LYS A 130 7.55 -9.49 16.87
C LYS A 130 7.27 -10.98 16.73
N ALA A 131 6.93 -11.45 15.52
CA ALA A 131 6.68 -12.87 15.26
C ALA A 131 7.95 -13.73 15.19
N LEU A 132 9.11 -13.12 14.95
CA LEU A 132 10.39 -13.82 14.77
C LEU A 132 11.27 -13.81 16.02
N SER A 133 11.10 -12.83 16.91
CA SER A 133 11.95 -12.65 18.09
C SER A 133 11.46 -13.39 19.34
N GLU A 134 10.82 -14.55 19.19
CA GLU A 134 10.39 -15.38 20.34
C GLU A 134 11.58 -15.90 21.15
N ASP A 135 12.77 -16.08 20.53
CA ASP A 135 13.99 -16.59 21.17
C ASP A 135 14.85 -15.52 21.88
N GLY A 136 14.28 -14.34 22.12
CA GLY A 136 14.92 -13.23 22.84
C GLY A 136 15.42 -12.10 21.93
N PRO A 137 15.36 -10.83 22.39
CA PRO A 137 15.61 -9.67 21.53
C PRO A 137 17.11 -9.44 21.34
N SER A 138 17.67 -9.89 20.21
CA SER A 138 19.01 -9.46 19.81
C SER A 138 19.03 -7.94 19.56
N LEU A 139 20.16 -7.30 19.82
CA LEU A 139 20.31 -5.85 19.64
C LEU A 139 20.07 -5.45 18.18
N TRP A 140 20.54 -6.28 17.24
CA TRP A 140 20.29 -6.11 15.81
C TRP A 140 18.82 -6.12 15.44
N ASP A 141 18.01 -6.97 16.09
CA ASP A 141 16.58 -6.98 15.83
C ASP A 141 15.93 -5.67 16.25
N ARG A 142 16.31 -5.12 17.41
CA ARG A 142 15.82 -3.81 17.89
C ARG A 142 16.17 -2.66 16.96
N VAL A 143 17.42 -2.60 16.50
CA VAL A 143 17.88 -1.55 15.57
C VAL A 143 17.12 -1.64 14.24
N SER A 144 16.86 -2.86 13.75
CA SER A 144 16.30 -3.07 12.42
C SER A 144 14.86 -2.55 12.24
N TRP A 145 14.03 -2.56 13.28
CA TRP A 145 12.70 -1.94 13.23
C TRP A 145 12.71 -0.47 13.65
N ALA A 146 13.69 -0.05 14.46
CA ALA A 146 13.84 1.34 14.87
C ALA A 146 14.17 2.27 13.69
N ILE A 147 14.96 1.81 12.72
CA ILE A 147 15.32 2.59 11.52
C ILE A 147 14.08 3.04 10.71
N PRO A 148 13.18 2.15 10.25
CA PRO A 148 12.01 2.57 9.49
C PRO A 148 11.02 3.39 10.33
N ALA A 149 10.94 3.13 11.64
CA ALA A 149 10.15 3.96 12.55
C ALA A 149 10.70 5.39 12.68
N ALA A 150 12.02 5.54 12.77
CA ALA A 150 12.69 6.83 12.82
C ALA A 150 12.52 7.60 11.49
N LEU A 151 12.70 6.93 10.34
CA LEU A 151 12.46 7.54 9.03
C LEU A 151 11.00 7.99 8.87
N TRP A 152 10.05 7.18 9.33
CA TRP A 152 8.63 7.56 9.34
C TRP A 152 8.34 8.76 10.26
N ALA A 153 8.95 8.81 11.45
CA ALA A 153 8.81 9.95 12.35
C ALA A 153 9.40 11.23 11.74
N ILE A 154 10.52 11.14 11.03
CA ILE A 154 11.10 12.25 10.27
C ILE A 154 10.12 12.70 9.16
N ASN A 155 9.58 11.76 8.38
CA ASN A 155 8.54 12.05 7.37
C ASN A 155 7.31 12.72 7.97
N PHE A 156 6.91 12.31 9.16
CA PHE A 156 5.79 12.90 9.88
C PHE A 156 6.05 14.37 10.20
N VAL A 157 7.21 14.67 10.79
CA VAL A 157 7.60 16.04 11.13
C VAL A 157 7.77 16.89 9.86
N ILE A 158 8.46 16.40 8.83
CA ILE A 158 8.64 17.14 7.57
C ILE A 158 7.28 17.40 6.90
N GLY A 159 6.38 16.43 6.88
CA GLY A 159 5.03 16.61 6.36
C GLY A 159 4.25 17.69 7.10
N LEU A 160 4.34 17.74 8.44
CA LEU A 160 3.72 18.79 9.24
C LEU A 160 4.32 20.16 8.93
N VAL A 161 5.64 20.24 8.85
CA VAL A 161 6.36 21.48 8.51
C VAL A 161 5.97 21.94 7.10
N THR A 162 5.80 21.03 6.13
CA THR A 162 5.36 21.34 4.76
C THR A 162 3.91 21.83 4.72
N CYS A 163 3.06 21.37 5.65
CA CYS A 163 1.72 21.93 5.81
C CYS A 163 1.74 23.35 6.39
N ALA A 164 2.71 23.67 7.24
CA ALA A 164 2.84 24.98 7.88
C ALA A 164 3.59 26.01 7.01
N ILE A 165 4.65 25.58 6.32
CA ILE A 165 5.48 26.41 5.45
C ILE A 165 4.95 26.29 4.03
N ARG A 166 4.19 27.30 3.64
CA ARG A 166 3.47 27.33 2.37
C ARG A 166 4.32 27.87 1.21
N THR A 167 5.11 28.90 1.47
CA THR A 167 5.85 29.65 0.46
C THR A 167 7.21 30.03 1.01
N GLY A 168 8.23 30.03 0.16
CA GLY A 168 9.58 30.46 0.49
C GLY A 168 10.62 29.47 0.02
N LYS A 169 11.90 29.88 0.10
CA LYS A 169 13.06 29.10 -0.37
C LYS A 169 13.23 27.73 0.29
N LEU A 170 12.49 27.47 1.38
CA LEU A 170 12.52 26.22 2.13
C LEU A 170 11.44 25.23 1.69
N ALA A 171 10.38 25.65 0.98
CA ALA A 171 9.27 24.76 0.61
C ALA A 171 9.71 23.63 -0.34
N ASP A 172 10.38 23.98 -1.43
CA ASP A 172 10.87 23.02 -2.42
C ASP A 172 11.86 22.00 -1.83
N PRO A 173 12.93 22.39 -1.11
CA PRO A 173 13.84 21.42 -0.53
C PRO A 173 13.20 20.55 0.56
N LEU A 174 12.23 21.07 1.31
CA LEU A 174 11.47 20.26 2.28
C LEU A 174 10.62 19.21 1.56
N GLN A 175 9.96 19.59 0.46
CA GLN A 175 9.17 18.67 -0.35
C GLN A 175 10.05 17.59 -1.00
N ALA A 176 11.21 17.97 -1.54
CA ALA A 176 12.21 17.05 -2.06
C ALA A 176 12.66 16.05 -0.98
N THR A 177 12.98 16.56 0.20
CA THR A 177 13.39 15.74 1.36
C THR A 177 12.29 14.76 1.75
N LEU A 178 11.02 15.20 1.76
CA LEU A 178 9.88 14.34 2.04
C LEU A 178 9.80 13.17 1.04
N PHE A 179 9.97 13.41 -0.26
CA PHE A 179 9.95 12.35 -1.27
C PHE A 179 11.14 11.40 -1.15
N ILE A 180 12.33 11.91 -0.86
CA ILE A 180 13.54 11.10 -0.66
C ILE A 180 13.36 10.20 0.57
N CYS A 181 12.93 10.75 1.71
CA CYS A 181 12.71 9.99 2.92
C CYS A 181 11.56 8.97 2.77
N ASN A 182 10.51 9.30 2.03
CA ASN A 182 9.45 8.36 1.64
C ASN A 182 10.01 7.19 0.80
N ALA A 183 10.81 7.48 -0.23
CA ALA A 183 11.46 6.47 -1.07
C ALA A 183 12.37 5.55 -0.23
N LEU A 184 13.22 6.14 0.63
CA LEU A 184 14.12 5.39 1.52
C LEU A 184 13.35 4.50 2.49
N THR A 185 12.26 4.98 3.07
CA THR A 185 11.40 4.19 3.98
C THR A 185 10.83 2.98 3.25
N ASN A 186 10.34 3.17 2.02
CA ASN A 186 9.76 2.10 1.21
C ASN A 186 10.80 1.06 0.75
N ILE A 187 11.96 1.51 0.27
CA ILE A 187 13.08 0.63 -0.11
C ILE A 187 13.55 -0.17 1.10
N TYR A 188 13.86 0.51 2.21
CA TYR A 188 14.37 -0.12 3.41
C TYR A 188 13.35 -1.11 3.99
N GLY A 189 12.08 -0.71 4.13
CA GLY A 189 11.03 -1.57 4.68
C GLY A 189 10.79 -2.82 3.84
N THR A 190 10.74 -2.67 2.52
CA THR A 190 10.57 -3.82 1.62
C THR A 190 11.76 -4.77 1.70
N PHE A 191 12.98 -4.23 1.65
CA PHE A 191 14.21 -5.02 1.73
C PHE A 191 14.29 -5.76 3.07
N PHE A 192 14.00 -5.07 4.17
CA PHE A 192 13.98 -5.63 5.51
C PHE A 192 12.99 -6.78 5.65
N ILE A 193 11.73 -6.57 5.25
CA ILE A 193 10.70 -7.63 5.31
C ILE A 193 11.12 -8.82 4.43
N THR A 194 11.66 -8.57 3.25
CA THR A 194 12.09 -9.63 2.32
C THR A 194 13.22 -10.47 2.91
N ILE A 195 14.28 -9.85 3.43
CA ILE A 195 15.39 -10.56 4.07
C ILE A 195 14.89 -11.40 5.23
N ARG A 196 14.04 -10.83 6.11
CA ARG A 196 13.52 -11.56 7.27
C ARG A 196 12.65 -12.75 6.86
N LEU A 197 11.82 -12.60 5.83
CA LEU A 197 11.04 -13.72 5.28
C LEU A 197 11.95 -14.82 4.69
N LEU A 198 13.05 -14.44 4.04
CA LEU A 198 14.02 -15.40 3.50
C LEU A 198 14.77 -16.14 4.62
N GLN A 199 15.22 -15.43 5.66
CA GLN A 199 15.86 -16.03 6.83
C GLN A 199 14.91 -17.01 7.53
N HIS A 200 13.66 -16.59 7.78
CA HIS A 200 12.67 -17.48 8.38
C HIS A 200 12.38 -18.71 7.52
N ARG A 201 12.32 -18.55 6.19
CA ARG A 201 12.17 -19.69 5.27
C ARG A 201 13.36 -20.65 5.38
N GLN A 202 14.59 -20.14 5.44
CA GLN A 202 15.78 -20.97 5.59
C GLN A 202 15.76 -21.75 6.91
N MET A 203 15.41 -21.10 8.02
CA MET A 203 15.26 -21.74 9.33
C MET A 203 14.14 -22.79 9.32
N ALA A 204 12.97 -22.47 8.79
CA ALA A 204 11.86 -23.40 8.68
C ALA A 204 12.24 -24.64 7.86
N ARG A 205 12.97 -24.45 6.75
CA ARG A 205 13.46 -25.57 5.92
C ARG A 205 14.48 -26.42 6.67
N ALA A 206 15.35 -25.82 7.48
CA ALA A 206 16.32 -26.55 8.29
C ALA A 206 15.64 -27.42 9.36
N CYS A 207 14.57 -26.93 10.00
CA CYS A 207 13.88 -27.66 11.08
C CYS A 207 12.87 -28.71 10.59
N LEU A 208 12.12 -28.41 9.52
CA LEU A 208 10.99 -29.25 9.05
C LEU A 208 11.31 -30.03 7.77
N GLY A 209 12.51 -29.85 7.20
CA GLY A 209 12.90 -30.44 5.92
C GLY A 209 12.12 -29.88 4.74
N ASP A 210 12.08 -30.62 3.63
CA ASP A 210 11.44 -30.20 2.37
C ASP A 210 9.90 -30.25 2.42
N LYS A 211 9.29 -30.62 3.55
CA LYS A 211 7.83 -30.66 3.72
C LYS A 211 7.20 -29.29 4.01
N VAL A 212 7.99 -28.24 4.20
CA VAL A 212 7.46 -26.88 4.45
C VAL A 212 6.75 -26.37 3.19
N PRO A 213 5.49 -25.90 3.29
CA PRO A 213 4.79 -25.32 2.16
C PRO A 213 5.44 -23.99 1.73
N VAL A 214 6.38 -24.06 0.80
CA VAL A 214 7.11 -22.92 0.21
C VAL A 214 6.16 -21.91 -0.44
N ALA A 215 5.01 -22.38 -0.93
CA ALA A 215 4.01 -21.57 -1.62
C ALA A 215 3.51 -20.37 -0.79
N ARG A 216 3.40 -20.51 0.54
CA ARG A 216 2.88 -19.41 1.39
C ARG A 216 3.85 -18.24 1.47
N TYR A 217 5.14 -18.50 1.66
CA TYR A 217 6.18 -17.47 1.73
C TYR A 217 6.38 -16.81 0.38
N HIS A 218 6.37 -17.60 -0.70
CA HIS A 218 6.54 -17.08 -2.05
C HIS A 218 5.41 -16.12 -2.43
N ARG A 219 4.16 -16.45 -2.07
CA ARG A 219 3.02 -15.56 -2.30
C ARG A 219 3.18 -14.22 -1.58
N ILE A 220 3.54 -14.22 -0.30
CA ILE A 220 3.72 -12.97 0.48
C ILE A 220 4.87 -12.14 -0.09
N MET A 221 6.00 -12.78 -0.39
CA MET A 221 7.18 -12.11 -0.95
C MET A 221 6.90 -11.54 -2.35
N SER A 222 6.19 -12.29 -3.19
CA SER A 222 5.76 -11.83 -4.51
C SER A 222 4.89 -10.59 -4.42
N ILE A 223 3.92 -10.55 -3.50
CA ILE A 223 3.05 -9.38 -3.30
C ILE A 223 3.87 -8.16 -2.83
N LEU A 224 4.82 -8.35 -1.91
CA LEU A 224 5.67 -7.25 -1.43
C LEU A 224 6.59 -6.71 -2.54
N LEU A 225 7.14 -7.61 -3.36
CA LEU A 225 7.98 -7.23 -4.50
C LEU A 225 7.17 -6.53 -5.59
N GLU A 226 5.97 -7.02 -5.91
CA GLU A 226 5.05 -6.38 -6.86
C GLU A 226 4.67 -4.97 -6.39
N SER A 227 4.36 -4.85 -5.10
CA SER A 227 4.06 -3.58 -4.43
C SER A 227 5.24 -2.59 -4.50
N ALA A 228 6.46 -3.07 -4.24
CA ALA A 228 7.65 -2.23 -4.29
C ALA A 228 8.08 -1.88 -5.71
N ALA A 229 7.87 -2.78 -6.68
CA ALA A 229 8.15 -2.55 -8.09
C ALA A 229 7.29 -1.41 -8.67
N ILE A 230 6.11 -1.18 -8.11
CA ILE A 230 5.27 -0.02 -8.47
C ILE A 230 5.75 1.23 -7.73
N ASN A 231 5.86 1.17 -6.40
CA ASN A 231 6.05 2.38 -5.59
C ASN A 231 7.48 2.97 -5.68
N VAL A 232 8.52 2.12 -5.71
CA VAL A 232 9.92 2.58 -5.65
C VAL A 232 10.32 3.38 -6.89
N PRO A 233 10.08 2.92 -8.14
CA PRO A 233 10.42 3.71 -9.31
C PRO A 233 9.70 5.05 -9.32
N ILE A 234 8.40 5.07 -8.99
CA ILE A 234 7.61 6.31 -8.98
C ILE A 234 8.15 7.30 -7.94
N ALA A 235 8.52 6.82 -6.74
CA ALA A 235 9.13 7.66 -5.71
C ALA A 235 10.50 8.22 -6.12
N ILE A 236 11.32 7.41 -6.80
CA ILE A 236 12.62 7.86 -7.36
C ILE A 236 12.39 8.89 -8.46
N PHE A 237 11.48 8.63 -9.39
CA PHE A 237 11.11 9.59 -10.44
C PHE A 237 10.58 10.90 -9.84
N ALA A 238 9.83 10.84 -8.73
CA ALA A 238 9.37 12.04 -8.03
C ALA A 238 10.55 12.81 -7.41
N ALA A 239 11.45 12.12 -6.71
CA ALA A 239 12.63 12.77 -6.14
C ALA A 239 13.51 13.43 -7.22
N VAL A 240 13.79 12.72 -8.32
CA VAL A 240 14.61 13.23 -9.43
C VAL A 240 13.90 14.36 -10.16
N GLY A 241 12.60 14.23 -10.43
CA GLY A 241 11.81 15.26 -11.11
C GLY A 241 11.78 16.57 -10.32
N ASN A 242 11.61 16.47 -9.00
CA ASN A 242 11.63 17.63 -8.10
C ASN A 242 13.01 18.32 -8.09
N LEU A 243 14.10 17.55 -8.09
CA LEU A 243 15.48 18.08 -8.13
C LEU A 243 15.84 18.72 -9.49
N ALA A 244 15.33 18.16 -10.59
CA ALA A 244 15.70 18.61 -11.94
C ALA A 244 15.06 19.96 -12.30
N SER A 245 13.79 20.16 -11.95
CA SER A 245 13.07 21.45 -11.98
C SER A 245 11.60 21.20 -11.65
N VAL A 246 11.05 21.94 -10.70
CA VAL A 246 9.61 21.92 -10.37
C VAL A 246 8.74 22.38 -11.55
N ASP A 247 9.30 23.19 -12.45
CA ASP A 247 8.60 23.69 -13.64
C ASP A 247 8.63 22.70 -14.82
N SER A 248 9.25 21.53 -14.62
CA SER A 248 9.30 20.50 -15.66
C SER A 248 7.91 19.90 -15.92
N PRO A 249 7.49 19.74 -17.20
CA PRO A 249 6.25 19.03 -17.52
C PRO A 249 6.22 17.59 -16.99
N LEU A 250 7.38 16.97 -16.83
CA LEU A 250 7.49 15.63 -16.24
C LEU A 250 7.10 15.63 -14.75
N TRP A 251 7.39 16.72 -14.03
CA TRP A 251 7.02 16.84 -12.62
C TRP A 251 5.50 16.79 -12.45
N ALA A 252 4.75 17.48 -13.30
CA ALA A 252 3.29 17.46 -13.27
C ALA A 252 2.70 16.05 -13.48
N ILE A 253 3.31 15.26 -14.39
CA ILE A 253 2.93 13.85 -14.58
C ILE A 253 3.17 13.06 -13.31
N VAL A 254 4.39 13.13 -12.78
CA VAL A 254 4.79 12.31 -11.64
C VAL A 254 4.01 12.67 -10.37
N PHE A 255 3.78 13.96 -10.14
CA PHE A 255 3.02 14.46 -9.00
C PHE A 255 1.57 13.95 -8.99
N SER A 256 0.94 13.84 -10.17
CA SER A 256 -0.42 13.30 -10.31
C SER A 256 -0.51 11.79 -10.03
N ILE A 257 0.61 11.08 -10.14
CA ILE A 257 0.68 9.61 -10.06
C ILE A 257 1.14 9.13 -8.68
N VAL A 258 2.07 9.85 -8.04
CA VAL A 258 2.81 9.37 -6.86
C VAL A 258 1.92 9.00 -5.67
N PHE A 259 0.95 9.83 -5.30
CA PHE A 259 0.10 9.57 -4.14
C PHE A 259 -0.93 8.46 -4.41
N PRO A 260 -1.66 8.47 -5.55
CA PRO A 260 -2.51 7.35 -5.91
C PRO A 260 -1.75 6.02 -5.98
N SER A 261 -0.52 5.97 -6.52
CA SER A 261 0.26 4.73 -6.57
C SER A 261 0.68 4.22 -5.20
N GLN A 262 1.03 5.12 -4.27
CA GLN A 262 1.41 4.75 -2.91
C GLN A 262 0.20 4.20 -2.12
N ALA A 263 -0.96 4.84 -2.27
CA ALA A 263 -2.21 4.35 -1.71
C ALA A 263 -2.61 2.99 -2.31
N LEU A 264 -2.51 2.83 -3.64
CA LEU A 264 -2.83 1.59 -4.36
C LEU A 264 -2.02 0.42 -3.81
N THR A 265 -0.71 0.62 -3.68
CA THR A 265 0.24 -0.35 -3.13
C THR A 265 -0.20 -0.80 -1.73
N THR A 266 -0.55 0.15 -0.87
CA THR A 266 -0.99 -0.11 0.49
C THR A 266 -2.31 -0.90 0.53
N ILE A 267 -3.27 -0.53 -0.31
CA ILE A 267 -4.57 -1.20 -0.45
C ILE A 267 -4.41 -2.62 -1.00
N LEU A 268 -3.56 -2.85 -2.01
CA LEU A 268 -3.29 -4.18 -2.56
C LEU A 268 -2.78 -5.15 -1.48
N ILE A 269 -1.93 -4.67 -0.58
CA ILE A 269 -1.44 -5.54 0.49
C ILE A 269 -2.54 -5.81 1.53
N ILE A 270 -3.43 -4.84 1.81
CA ILE A 270 -4.62 -5.08 2.65
C ILE A 270 -5.56 -6.10 1.99
N TYR A 271 -5.81 -5.95 0.69
CA TYR A 271 -6.62 -6.86 -0.12
C TYR A 271 -6.12 -8.29 0.00
N GLN A 272 -4.81 -8.50 -0.13
CA GLN A 272 -4.22 -9.83 -0.05
C GLN A 272 -4.33 -10.43 1.35
N VAL A 273 -4.20 -9.62 2.41
CA VAL A 273 -4.44 -10.08 3.78
C VAL A 273 -5.92 -10.46 3.98
N ALA A 274 -6.85 -9.68 3.44
CA ALA A 274 -8.28 -9.98 3.50
C ALA A 274 -8.61 -11.27 2.73
N ARG A 275 -8.10 -11.42 1.51
CA ARG A 275 -8.28 -12.60 0.64
C ARG A 275 -7.64 -13.85 1.23
N GLY A 276 -6.43 -13.75 1.79
CA GLY A 276 -5.73 -14.88 2.41
C GLY A 276 -6.47 -15.45 3.63
N ARG A 277 -7.22 -14.61 4.34
CA ARG A 277 -8.09 -15.05 5.45
C ARG A 277 -9.34 -15.77 4.94
N ALA A 278 -10.00 -15.21 3.93
CA ALA A 278 -11.19 -15.82 3.34
C ALA A 278 -10.92 -17.25 2.84
N VAL A 279 -9.78 -17.47 2.16
CA VAL A 279 -9.39 -18.81 1.69
C VAL A 279 -9.10 -19.76 2.87
N SER A 280 -8.44 -19.28 3.92
CA SER A 280 -8.13 -20.11 5.09
C SER A 280 -9.39 -20.54 5.86
N GLU A 281 -10.47 -19.78 5.78
CA GLU A 281 -11.74 -20.11 6.45
C GLU A 281 -12.54 -21.11 5.63
N GLN A 282 -12.62 -20.91 4.31
CA GLN A 282 -13.26 -21.87 3.42
C GLN A 282 -12.62 -23.27 3.54
N SER A 283 -11.30 -23.35 3.56
CA SER A 283 -10.61 -24.65 3.75
C SER A 283 -10.87 -25.27 5.12
N ARG A 284 -11.17 -24.48 6.16
CA ARG A 284 -11.54 -25.01 7.48
C ARG A 284 -12.98 -25.52 7.50
N GLU A 285 -13.89 -24.79 6.87
CA GLU A 285 -15.30 -25.21 6.71
C GLU A 285 -15.39 -26.52 5.94
N GLU A 286 -14.71 -26.63 4.80
CA GLU A 286 -14.63 -27.87 4.00
C GLU A 286 -14.06 -29.03 4.84
N LEU A 287 -12.99 -28.80 5.61
CA LEU A 287 -12.43 -29.84 6.48
C LEU A 287 -13.40 -30.26 7.59
N THR A 288 -14.13 -29.32 8.20
CA THR A 288 -15.13 -29.65 9.23
C THR A 288 -16.31 -30.44 8.66
N LEU A 289 -16.73 -30.16 7.43
CA LEU A 289 -17.78 -30.93 6.75
C LEU A 289 -17.31 -32.36 6.49
N VAL A 290 -16.11 -32.55 5.94
CA VAL A 290 -15.53 -33.88 5.70
C VAL A 290 -15.36 -34.68 7.01
N MET A 291 -14.94 -34.03 8.09
CA MET A 291 -14.83 -34.70 9.40
C MET A 291 -16.21 -35.07 9.98
N SER A 292 -17.21 -34.20 9.81
CA SER A 292 -18.59 -34.47 10.24
C SER A 292 -19.20 -35.66 9.51
N ASP A 293 -19.01 -35.75 8.20
CA ASP A 293 -19.52 -36.87 7.39
C ASP A 293 -18.86 -38.19 7.79
N ARG A 294 -17.54 -38.19 7.99
CA ARG A 294 -16.81 -39.38 8.44
C ARG A 294 -17.24 -39.85 9.83
N SER A 295 -17.57 -38.92 10.74
CA SER A 295 -18.14 -39.26 12.05
C SER A 295 -19.53 -39.90 11.92
N ARG A 296 -20.33 -39.47 10.94
CA ARG A 296 -21.66 -40.02 10.69
C ARG A 296 -21.60 -41.43 10.12
N ASP A 297 -20.70 -41.69 9.16
CA ASP A 297 -20.49 -43.01 8.58
C ASP A 297 -19.99 -44.04 9.60
N ASN A 298 -19.14 -43.61 10.55
CA ASN A 298 -18.69 -44.48 11.64
C ASN A 298 -19.82 -44.82 12.61
N HIS A 299 -20.79 -43.92 12.80
CA HIS A 299 -21.92 -44.16 13.69
C HIS A 299 -22.97 -45.09 13.06
N GLU A 300 -23.15 -45.06 11.74
CA GLU A 300 -24.00 -46.02 11.01
C GLU A 300 -23.36 -47.41 10.91
N ASN A 301 -22.04 -47.50 10.78
CA ASN A 301 -21.35 -48.79 10.68
C ASN A 301 -21.03 -49.44 12.04
N GLY A 302 -21.17 -48.72 13.16
CA GLY A 302 -20.91 -49.20 14.53
C GLY A 302 -21.88 -50.26 15.06
N HIS A 303 -22.85 -50.74 14.27
CA HIS A 303 -23.76 -51.82 14.65
C HIS A 303 -23.56 -53.15 13.92
N LYS A 304 -22.49 -53.29 13.13
CA LYS A 304 -22.07 -54.61 12.66
C LYS A 304 -20.93 -55.11 13.57
N PRO A 305 -21.15 -56.15 14.40
CA PRO A 305 -20.09 -56.74 15.18
C PRO A 305 -18.98 -57.17 14.24
N PHE A 306 -17.78 -56.66 14.52
CA PHE A 306 -16.57 -56.95 13.78
C PHE A 306 -16.30 -58.45 13.88
N LYS A 307 -16.71 -59.23 12.86
CA LYS A 307 -16.27 -60.62 12.70
C LYS A 307 -14.79 -60.57 12.37
N HIS A 308 -13.98 -60.91 13.36
CA HIS A 308 -12.55 -61.07 13.27
C HIS A 308 -12.25 -62.25 12.33
N ASN A 309 -12.10 -61.99 11.03
CA ASN A 309 -11.46 -62.94 10.12
C ASN A 309 -9.96 -62.74 10.25
N THR A 310 -9.39 -63.39 11.27
CA THR A 310 -8.00 -63.83 11.29
C THR A 310 -7.85 -64.92 10.24
N GLU A 311 -7.49 -64.56 9.01
CA GLU A 311 -6.82 -65.48 8.09
C GLU A 311 -6.18 -64.67 6.95
N GLU A 312 -4.99 -65.12 6.56
CA GLU A 312 -4.14 -64.65 5.46
C GLU A 312 -3.18 -63.47 5.70
N LEU A 313 -2.23 -63.82 6.56
CA LEU A 313 -0.80 -63.54 6.41
C LEU A 313 -0.25 -64.25 5.15
N VAL A 314 -0.02 -63.54 4.03
CA VAL A 314 0.86 -63.99 2.93
C VAL A 314 1.55 -62.75 2.34
N ILE A 315 2.77 -62.43 2.79
CA ILE A 315 4.02 -62.53 2.01
C ILE A 315 3.87 -62.07 0.55
N ILE A 316 4.52 -60.98 0.15
CA ILE A 316 5.55 -60.95 -0.91
C ILE A 316 6.19 -59.54 -0.97
N ARG A 317 7.50 -59.61 -1.20
CA ARG A 317 8.57 -58.61 -1.31
C ARG A 317 8.25 -57.31 -2.03
#